data_AF-A0A938XF73-F1
#
_entry.id   AF-A0A938XF73-F1
#
_cell.length_a   1.000
_cell.length_b   1.000
_cell.length_c   1.000
_cell.angle_alpha   90.00
_cell.angle_beta   90.00
_cell.angle_gamma   90.00
#
_symmetry.space_group_name_H-M   'P 1'
#
loop_
_entity.id
_entity.type
_entity.pdbx_description
1 polymer ?
#
loop_
_entity_poly.entity_id
_entity_poly.type
_entity_poly.pdbx_seq_one_letter_code
_entity_poly.pdbx_strand_id
1 'polypeptide(L)'
;MEVFSKAYLDEVVENQGKLFEYAQDHCPGMNIEDFIDHYMKSRTRSLIDEGQAYVSTMNAESLFDYFLKNDKYELKQGKESGGFAPDWIGQFYALFQWMYRIPSKEVVRLLPVEFMFEGYPGLHDLDLQVAVQKVGEQCGLEKQE
;
A
#
# COMPACT_ATOMS: atom_id res chain seq x y z
N MET A 1 -17.56 -15.78 2.75
CA MET A 1 -17.12 -14.83 3.79
C MET A 1 -15.79 -15.35 4.29
N GLU A 2 -14.70 -15.06 3.58
CA GLU A 2 -13.38 -15.36 4.11
C GLU A 2 -13.01 -14.24 5.05
N VAL A 3 -13.28 -14.49 6.33
CA VAL A 3 -12.93 -13.62 7.44
C VAL A 3 -11.44 -13.84 7.68
N PHE A 4 -10.60 -13.12 6.94
CA PHE A 4 -9.20 -13.02 7.33
C PHE A 4 -9.15 -12.54 8.79
N SER A 5 -8.39 -13.24 9.63
CA SER A 5 -8.28 -12.89 11.05
C SER A 5 -7.69 -11.49 11.18
N LYS A 6 -8.02 -10.77 12.26
CA LYS A 6 -7.42 -9.46 12.55
C LYS A 6 -5.89 -9.49 12.46
N ALA A 7 -5.27 -10.58 12.91
CA ALA A 7 -3.82 -10.78 12.82
C ALA A 7 -3.31 -10.83 11.36
N TYR A 8 -4.05 -11.46 10.44
CA TYR A 8 -3.69 -11.45 9.01
C TYR A 8 -3.79 -10.05 8.41
N LEU A 9 -4.82 -9.28 8.79
CA LEU A 9 -4.94 -7.89 8.35
C LEU A 9 -3.75 -7.06 8.84
N ASP A 10 -3.43 -7.16 10.12
CA ASP A 10 -2.33 -6.41 10.73
C ASP A 10 -1.00 -6.75 10.03
N GLU A 11 -0.76 -8.02 9.71
CA GLU A 11 0.42 -8.47 8.95
C GLU A 11 0.46 -7.90 7.53
N VAL A 12 -0.64 -7.95 6.78
CA VAL A 12 -0.71 -7.41 5.42
C VAL A 12 -0.50 -5.88 5.41
N VAL A 13 -1.07 -5.19 6.39
CA VAL A 13 -0.94 -3.72 6.55
C VAL A 13 0.52 -3.36 6.85
N GLU A 14 1.10 -3.96 7.88
CA GLU A 14 2.49 -3.69 8.30
C GLU A 14 3.47 -4.06 7.18
N ASN A 15 3.29 -5.21 6.53
CA ASN A 15 4.21 -5.69 5.51
C ASN A 15 4.16 -4.85 4.23
N GLN A 16 2.99 -4.30 3.85
CA GLN A 16 2.94 -3.37 2.72
C GLN A 16 3.66 -2.05 3.01
N GLY A 17 3.54 -1.52 4.22
CA GLY A 17 4.33 -0.35 4.64
C GLY A 17 5.83 -0.63 4.54
N LYS A 18 6.27 -1.72 5.16
CA LYS A 18 7.67 -2.18 5.10
C LYS A 18 8.17 -2.42 3.67
N LEU A 19 7.33 -2.91 2.76
CA LEU A 19 7.69 -3.07 1.35
C LEU A 19 8.06 -1.71 0.72
N PHE A 20 7.27 -0.67 0.99
CA PHE A 20 7.49 0.64 0.40
C PHE A 20 8.71 1.34 1.01
N GLU A 21 8.91 1.22 2.32
CA GLU A 21 10.14 1.64 3.00
C GLU A 21 11.36 0.90 2.44
N TYR A 22 11.28 -0.44 2.33
CA TYR A 22 12.36 -1.28 1.81
C TYR A 22 12.77 -0.86 0.39
N ALA A 23 11.79 -0.64 -0.49
CA ALA A 23 12.05 -0.20 -1.86
C ALA A 23 12.80 1.14 -1.91
N GLN A 24 12.41 2.10 -1.06
CA GLN A 24 13.06 3.40 -0.96
C GLN A 24 14.50 3.27 -0.42
N ASP A 25 14.69 2.52 0.67
CA ASP A 25 15.98 2.45 1.36
C ASP A 25 17.04 1.65 0.60
N HIS A 26 16.63 0.66 -0.19
CA HIS A 26 17.54 -0.25 -0.88
C HIS A 26 17.76 0.11 -2.35
N CYS A 27 17.02 1.10 -2.88
CA CYS A 27 17.18 1.57 -4.26
C CYS A 27 17.37 3.11 -4.31
N PRO A 28 18.61 3.60 -4.11
CA PRO A 28 18.90 5.02 -4.15
C PRO A 28 18.42 5.69 -5.43
N GLY A 29 17.81 6.88 -5.32
CA GLY A 29 17.25 7.62 -6.45
C GLY A 29 16.00 6.99 -7.11
N MET A 30 15.39 5.95 -6.53
CA MET A 30 14.17 5.37 -7.08
C MET A 30 13.02 6.40 -7.07
N ASN A 31 12.21 6.40 -8.13
CA ASN A 31 10.90 7.01 -8.14
C ASN A 31 9.92 6.15 -7.31
N ILE A 32 9.82 6.46 -6.01
CA ILE A 32 8.96 5.72 -5.09
C ILE A 32 7.47 5.87 -5.43
N GLU A 33 7.04 7.02 -5.95
CA GLU A 33 5.66 7.24 -6.36
C GLU A 33 5.25 6.31 -7.51
N ASP A 34 6.12 6.17 -8.51
CA ASP A 34 5.93 5.25 -9.64
C ASP A 34 5.91 3.79 -9.16
N PHE A 35 6.80 3.42 -8.24
CA PHE A 35 6.83 2.08 -7.64
C PHE A 35 5.52 1.74 -6.94
N ILE A 36 5.05 2.62 -6.05
CA ILE A 36 3.80 2.44 -5.30
C ILE A 36 2.61 2.32 -6.27
N ASP A 37 2.51 3.20 -7.26
CA ASP A 37 1.42 3.17 -8.24
C ASP A 37 1.39 1.86 -9.05
N HIS A 38 2.54 1.40 -9.54
CA HIS A 38 2.65 0.15 -10.29
C HIS A 38 2.38 -1.06 -9.40
N TYR A 39 2.92 -1.08 -8.19
CA TYR A 39 2.66 -2.15 -7.24
C TYR A 39 1.17 -2.25 -6.91
N MET A 40 0.50 -1.14 -6.62
CA MET A 40 -0.93 -1.12 -6.31
C MET A 40 -1.80 -1.60 -7.48
N LYS A 41 -1.33 -1.48 -8.72
CA LYS A 41 -2.01 -1.95 -9.94
C LYS A 41 -1.57 -3.36 -10.39
N SER A 42 -0.61 -3.97 -9.69
CA SER A 42 0.07 -5.21 -10.10
C SER A 42 -0.75 -6.48 -9.89
N ARG A 43 -0.34 -7.56 -10.56
CA ARG A 43 -0.85 -8.91 -10.26
C ARG A 43 -0.44 -9.32 -8.86
N THR A 44 0.79 -9.04 -8.43
CA THR A 44 1.27 -9.35 -7.07
C THR A 44 0.32 -8.80 -6.02
N ARG A 45 -0.02 -7.50 -6.07
CA ARG A 45 -0.96 -6.90 -5.13
C ARG A 45 -2.37 -7.47 -5.26
N SER A 46 -2.85 -7.74 -6.48
CA SER A 46 -4.16 -8.39 -6.69
C SER A 46 -4.26 -9.78 -6.05
N LEU A 47 -3.16 -10.55 -6.00
CA LEU A 47 -3.13 -11.85 -5.32
C LEU A 47 -3.30 -11.69 -3.80
N ILE A 48 -2.76 -10.62 -3.22
CA ILE A 48 -2.95 -10.30 -1.80
C ILE A 48 -4.39 -9.84 -1.53
N ASP A 49 -4.96 -9.02 -2.41
CA ASP A 49 -6.39 -8.63 -2.35
C ASP A 49 -7.32 -9.86 -2.41
N GLU A 50 -6.97 -10.85 -3.22
CA GLU A 50 -7.65 -12.15 -3.35
C GLU A 50 -7.33 -13.12 -2.19
N GLY A 51 -6.44 -12.76 -1.26
CA GLY A 51 -6.12 -13.57 -0.09
C GLY A 51 -5.19 -14.75 -0.35
N GLN A 52 -4.38 -14.72 -1.41
CA GLN A 52 -3.51 -15.82 -1.78
C GLN A 52 -2.40 -16.01 -0.73
N ALA A 53 -2.48 -17.11 0.03
CA ALA A 53 -1.67 -17.34 1.22
C ALA A 53 -0.13 -17.34 0.99
N TYR A 54 0.35 -17.72 -0.19
CA TYR A 54 1.78 -17.79 -0.48
C TYR A 54 2.38 -16.39 -0.66
N VAL A 55 1.69 -15.50 -1.38
CA VAL A 55 2.14 -14.12 -1.59
C VAL A 55 1.88 -13.27 -0.34
N SER A 56 0.75 -13.47 0.34
CA SER A 56 0.38 -12.69 1.52
C SER A 56 1.28 -12.91 2.74
N THR A 57 2.01 -14.03 2.82
CA THR A 57 2.92 -14.33 3.93
C THR A 57 4.40 -14.04 3.61
N MET A 58 4.69 -13.46 2.43
CA MET A 58 6.04 -13.02 2.10
C MET A 58 6.42 -11.79 2.92
N ASN A 59 7.65 -11.77 3.45
CA ASN A 59 8.20 -10.55 4.02
C ASN A 59 8.47 -9.49 2.93
N ALA A 60 8.69 -8.23 3.35
CA ALA A 60 8.90 -7.09 2.46
C ALA A 60 9.95 -7.33 1.35
N GLU A 61 11.12 -7.89 1.69
CA GLU A 61 12.19 -8.20 0.73
C GLU A 61 11.76 -9.26 -0.30
N SER A 62 11.19 -10.38 0.16
CA SER A 62 10.73 -11.44 -0.72
C SER A 62 9.58 -10.96 -1.62
N LEU A 63 8.70 -10.11 -1.08
CA LEU A 63 7.59 -9.52 -1.81
C LEU A 63 8.07 -8.51 -2.86
N PHE A 64 9.10 -7.72 -2.54
CA PHE A 64 9.78 -6.83 -3.47
C PHE A 64 10.34 -7.62 -4.66
N ASP A 65 11.16 -8.64 -4.38
CA ASP A 65 11.74 -9.51 -5.42
C ASP A 65 10.67 -10.23 -6.25
N TYR A 66 9.61 -10.70 -5.59
CA TYR A 66 8.48 -11.34 -6.26
C TYR A 66 7.80 -10.36 -7.21
N PHE A 67 7.52 -9.14 -6.78
CA PHE A 67 6.91 -8.10 -7.62
C PHE A 67 7.79 -7.79 -8.83
N LEU A 68 9.08 -7.50 -8.65
CA LEU A 68 10.00 -7.23 -9.76
C LEU A 68 10.03 -8.38 -10.77
N LYS A 69 10.12 -9.61 -10.27
CA LYS A 69 10.24 -10.81 -11.11
C LYS A 69 8.97 -11.16 -11.86
N ASN A 70 7.80 -11.09 -11.21
CA ASN A 70 6.55 -11.61 -11.76
C ASN A 70 5.77 -10.54 -12.53
N ASP A 71 5.76 -9.30 -12.06
CA ASP A 71 5.10 -8.18 -12.74
C ASP A 71 6.01 -7.48 -13.74
N LYS A 72 7.29 -7.88 -13.81
CA LYS A 72 8.29 -7.32 -14.75
C LYS A 72 8.44 -5.80 -14.58
N TYR A 73 8.29 -5.31 -13.36
CA TYR A 73 8.51 -3.90 -13.05
C TYR A 73 10.00 -3.57 -13.16
N GLU A 74 10.30 -2.51 -13.91
CA GLU A 74 11.65 -1.96 -14.03
C GLU A 74 11.77 -0.74 -13.13
N LEU A 75 12.81 -0.73 -12.28
CA LEU A 75 13.05 0.38 -11.36
C LEU A 75 13.30 1.67 -12.13
N LYS A 76 12.44 2.67 -11.91
CA LYS A 76 12.60 4.00 -12.49
C LYS A 76 13.35 4.91 -11.52
N GLN A 77 14.22 5.74 -12.09
CA GLN A 77 14.89 6.80 -11.35
C GLN A 77 13.97 8.02 -11.24
N GLY A 78 14.00 8.71 -10.12
CA GLY A 78 13.14 9.85 -9.83
C GLY A 78 13.67 10.70 -8.67
N LYS A 79 12.82 11.59 -8.18
CA LYS A 79 13.15 12.41 -7.00
C LYS A 79 12.98 11.55 -5.75
N GLU A 80 13.95 11.64 -4.84
CA GLU A 80 13.81 11.05 -3.51
C GLU A 80 12.73 11.84 -2.74
N SER A 81 11.52 11.29 -2.72
CA SER A 81 10.37 11.77 -1.94
C SER A 81 10.04 10.72 -0.87
N GLY A 82 10.90 10.61 0.14
CA GLY A 82 10.95 9.41 0.97
C GLY A 82 10.61 9.66 2.42
N GLY A 83 11.62 9.87 3.26
CA GLY A 83 11.42 9.95 4.71
C GLY A 83 10.58 8.77 5.21
N PHE A 84 9.66 9.04 6.13
CA PHE A 84 8.77 8.03 6.71
C PHE A 84 7.43 7.88 5.97
N ALA A 85 7.21 8.64 4.89
CA ALA A 85 5.91 8.67 4.22
C ALA A 85 5.56 7.36 3.50
N PRO A 86 6.50 6.66 2.82
CA PRO A 86 6.17 5.43 2.11
C PRO A 86 5.66 4.30 3.00
N ASP A 87 6.25 4.11 4.19
CA ASP A 87 5.75 3.12 5.16
C ASP A 87 4.29 3.40 5.53
N TRP A 88 4.01 4.63 5.97
CA TRP A 88 2.66 5.03 6.35
C TRP A 88 1.66 4.94 5.18
N ILE A 89 2.04 5.37 3.97
CA ILE A 89 1.20 5.29 2.76
C ILE A 89 0.90 3.82 2.43
N GLY A 90 1.88 2.92 2.56
CA GLY A 90 1.69 1.50 2.35
C GLY A 90 0.68 0.90 3.33
N GLN A 91 0.82 1.19 4.62
CA GLN A 91 -0.12 0.77 5.65
C GLN A 91 -1.53 1.36 5.40
N PHE A 92 -1.60 2.65 5.06
CA PHE A 92 -2.85 3.36 4.76
C PHE A 92 -3.59 2.67 3.62
N TYR A 93 -2.93 2.41 2.49
CA TYR A 93 -3.58 1.80 1.33
C TYR A 93 -4.08 0.40 1.61
N ALA A 94 -3.31 -0.42 2.32
CA ALA A 94 -3.73 -1.78 2.68
C ALA A 94 -4.97 -1.76 3.59
N LEU A 95 -4.98 -0.87 4.60
CA LEU A 95 -6.12 -0.74 5.51
C LEU A 95 -7.35 -0.15 4.80
N PHE A 96 -7.16 0.82 3.89
CA PHE A 96 -8.24 1.41 3.08
C PHE A 96 -8.90 0.37 2.17
N GLN A 97 -8.08 -0.39 1.43
CA GLN A 97 -8.50 -1.52 0.58
C GLN A 97 -9.38 -2.48 1.38
N TRP A 98 -8.92 -2.90 2.56
CA TRP A 98 -9.64 -3.83 3.42
C TRP A 98 -10.95 -3.23 3.98
N MET A 99 -10.90 -2.03 4.57
CA MET A 99 -12.05 -1.41 5.25
C MET A 99 -13.22 -1.10 4.30
N TYR A 100 -12.91 -0.72 3.06
CA TYR A 100 -13.94 -0.37 2.06
C TYR A 100 -14.19 -1.49 1.04
N ARG A 101 -13.47 -2.61 1.12
CA ARG A 101 -13.53 -3.74 0.17
C ARG A 101 -13.38 -3.31 -1.30
N ILE A 102 -12.51 -2.35 -1.54
CA ILE A 102 -12.18 -1.82 -2.87
C ILE A 102 -10.89 -2.50 -3.33
N PRO A 103 -10.76 -2.96 -4.59
CA PRO A 103 -9.50 -3.51 -5.11
C PRO A 103 -8.36 -2.47 -5.04
N SER A 104 -7.12 -2.91 -4.79
CA SER A 104 -5.95 -2.03 -4.64
C SER A 104 -5.77 -1.04 -5.80
N LYS A 105 -5.99 -1.52 -7.03
CA LYS A 105 -5.91 -0.72 -8.26
C LYS A 105 -6.94 0.42 -8.30
N GLU A 106 -8.11 0.20 -7.71
CA GLU A 106 -9.17 1.20 -7.61
C GLU A 106 -8.91 2.16 -6.45
N VAL A 107 -8.30 1.68 -5.36
CA VAL A 107 -7.85 2.53 -4.24
C VAL A 107 -6.83 3.56 -4.73
N VAL A 108 -5.76 3.14 -5.41
CA VAL A 108 -4.73 4.08 -5.91
C VAL A 108 -5.26 4.99 -7.03
N ARG A 109 -6.33 4.60 -7.73
CA ARG A 109 -7.03 5.47 -8.68
C ARG A 109 -7.87 6.54 -7.98
N LEU A 110 -8.53 6.17 -6.89
CA LEU A 110 -9.34 7.09 -6.07
C LEU A 110 -8.46 8.06 -5.28
N LEU A 111 -7.35 7.55 -4.76
CA LEU A 111 -6.37 8.28 -3.95
C LEU A 111 -5.00 8.16 -4.62
N PRO A 112 -4.69 9.01 -5.62
CA PRO A 112 -3.41 9.00 -6.31
C PRO A 112 -2.23 9.13 -5.34
N VAL A 113 -1.09 8.54 -5.70
CA VAL A 113 0.09 8.48 -4.81
C VAL A 113 0.58 9.89 -4.46
N GLU A 114 0.67 10.79 -5.44
CA GLU A 114 1.03 12.21 -5.23
C GLU A 114 0.13 12.89 -4.19
N PHE A 115 -1.19 12.68 -4.28
CA PHE A 115 -2.15 13.21 -3.30
C PHE A 115 -1.91 12.67 -1.89
N MET A 116 -1.53 11.39 -1.76
CA MET A 116 -1.22 10.79 -0.47
C MET A 116 0.07 11.34 0.14
N PHE A 117 1.09 11.61 -0.68
CA PHE A 117 2.30 12.31 -0.21
C PHE A 117 2.02 13.75 0.22
N GLU A 118 1.20 14.49 -0.53
CA GLU A 118 0.78 15.85 -0.15
C GLU A 118 -0.08 15.86 1.14
N GLY A 119 -0.91 14.84 1.32
CA GLY A 119 -1.76 14.67 2.50
C GLY A 119 -1.03 14.17 3.74
N TYR A 120 0.11 13.48 3.58
CA TYR A 120 0.86 12.84 4.67
C TYR A 120 1.11 13.78 5.86
N PRO A 121 1.64 15.01 5.70
CA PRO A 121 1.88 15.91 6.84
C PRO A 121 0.64 16.20 7.70
N GLY A 122 -0.56 16.19 7.12
CA GLY A 122 -1.81 16.46 7.84
C GLY A 122 -2.53 15.22 8.35
N LEU A 123 -2.17 14.03 7.87
CA LEU A 123 -2.84 12.77 8.19
C LEU A 123 -2.03 11.86 9.11
N HIS A 124 -0.70 11.88 9.03
CA HIS A 124 0.16 10.91 9.72
C HIS A 124 0.19 11.07 11.25
N ASP A 125 -0.17 12.23 11.79
CA ASP A 125 -0.32 12.47 13.24
C ASP A 125 -1.56 11.77 13.84
N LEU A 126 -2.49 11.32 13.00
CA LEU A 126 -3.67 10.59 13.43
C LEU A 126 -3.35 9.10 13.59
N ASP A 127 -4.13 8.42 14.44
CA ASP A 127 -4.21 6.97 14.38
C ASP A 127 -4.56 6.52 12.94
N LEU A 128 -3.87 5.48 12.45
CA LEU A 128 -4.01 5.03 11.07
C LEU A 128 -5.47 4.72 10.71
N GLN A 129 -6.22 4.06 11.59
CA GLN A 129 -7.61 3.72 11.34
C GLN A 129 -8.49 4.99 11.27
N VAL A 130 -8.20 5.99 12.10
CA VAL A 130 -8.88 7.29 12.08
C VAL A 130 -8.58 8.04 10.78
N ALA A 131 -7.33 8.06 10.32
CA ALA A 131 -6.95 8.67 9.05
C ALA A 131 -7.69 8.04 7.87
N VAL A 132 -7.68 6.71 7.78
CA VAL A 132 -8.34 5.96 6.70
C VAL A 132 -9.85 6.20 6.73
N GLN A 133 -10.48 6.21 7.91
CA GLN A 133 -11.90 6.51 8.04
C GLN A 133 -12.24 7.92 7.55
N LYS A 134 -11.48 8.92 8.00
CA LYS A 134 -11.72 10.32 7.65
C LYS A 134 -11.61 10.57 6.15
N VAL A 135 -10.60 9.97 5.51
CA VAL A 135 -10.44 10.07 4.05
C VAL A 135 -11.56 9.33 3.32
N GLY A 136 -11.94 8.13 3.76
CA GLY A 136 -13.03 7.40 3.11
C GLY A 136 -14.39 8.09 3.23
N GLU A 137 -14.69 8.74 4.36
CA GLU A 137 -15.87 9.61 4.51
C GLU A 137 -15.86 10.78 3.52
N GLN A 138 -14.69 11.41 3.31
CA GLN A 138 -14.52 12.47 2.31
C GLN A 138 -14.67 11.97 0.87
N CYS A 139 -14.35 10.70 0.62
CA CYS A 139 -14.61 10.03 -0.67
C CYS A 139 -16.07 9.56 -0.83
N GLY A 140 -16.94 9.79 0.16
CA GLY A 140 -18.34 9.35 0.14
C GLY A 140 -18.51 7.83 0.30
N LEU A 141 -17.54 7.16 0.92
CA LEU A 141 -17.59 5.72 1.17
C LEU A 141 -18.17 5.42 2.56
N GLU A 142 -19.09 4.46 2.60
CA GLU A 142 -19.62 3.92 3.85
C GLU A 142 -18.79 2.71 4.29
N LYS A 143 -18.58 2.54 5.60
CA LYS A 143 -17.93 1.34 6.14
C LYS A 143 -18.79 0.12 5.86
N GLN A 144 -18.18 -0.98 5.46
CA GLN A 144 -18.86 -2.26 5.45
C GLN A 144 -18.63 -2.96 6.79
N GLU A 145 -19.73 -3.21 7.52
CA GLU A 145 -19.74 -4.02 8.75
C GLU A 145 -19.31 -5.49 8.49
#